data_AF-A0A6N6PW32-F1
#
_entry.id   AF-A0A6N6PW32-F1
#
_cell.length_a   1.000
_cell.length_b   1.000
_cell.length_c   1.000
_cell.angle_alpha   90.00
_cell.angle_beta   90.00
_cell.angle_gamma   90.00
#
_symmetry.space_group_name_H-M   'P 1'
#
loop_
_entity.id
_entity.type
_entity.pdbx_description
1 polymer ?
#
loop_
_entity_poly.entity_id
_entity_poly.type
_entity_poly.pdbx_seq_one_letter_code
_entity_poly.pdbx_strand_id
1 'polypeptide(L)'
;MPATLSTGLMDTPLAATDTIGNTAVIRIAAARRMQRISVGSLVVAGCLSLLLVFGRIPGIAEAIGDPLFFKRCLVVHVDLALVVWFATQAGTLFALLPATRREHRIFNAGTAIAVAGILLMMGAALARGAAPVLSNYVPVIAHPLFLVGVALFFGGMLGCFVNGRLFRPIAPASAADIARNPLWVPPEVAAGLKTSALAYLVAMVSFVASWLATPAFLDNRNYYELVFWGGGHVLQVANVAAMLAVWLWLLASVLKRPVMRPSTSWLLFGLLLAP
;
A
#
# COMPACT_ATOMS: atom_id res chain seq x y z
N MET A 1 -2.93 35.54 33.28
CA MET A 1 -2.39 35.69 31.91
C MET A 1 -2.27 34.31 31.30
N PRO A 2 -2.97 33.97 30.20
CA PRO A 2 -2.83 32.64 29.59
C PRO A 2 -1.60 32.62 28.67
N ALA A 3 -0.75 31.60 28.84
CA ALA A 3 0.42 31.36 28.02
C ALA A 3 -0.02 30.87 26.63
N THR A 4 0.37 31.62 25.59
CA THR A 4 0.24 31.24 24.19
C THR A 4 1.20 30.07 23.89
N LEU A 5 0.65 28.92 23.53
CA LEU A 5 1.42 27.79 22.99
C LEU A 5 1.98 28.19 21.62
N SER A 6 3.27 28.49 21.60
CA SER A 6 4.07 28.67 20.39
C SER A 6 4.03 27.41 19.53
N THR A 7 3.33 27.50 18.40
CA THR A 7 3.44 26.59 17.26
C THR A 7 4.79 26.81 16.58
N GLY A 8 5.84 26.19 17.13
CA GLY A 8 7.21 26.35 16.66
C GLY A 8 7.96 25.02 16.57
N LEU A 9 7.36 23.99 15.97
CA LEU A 9 8.14 22.84 15.51
C LEU A 9 8.73 23.21 14.15
N MET A 10 9.98 23.64 14.16
CA MET A 10 10.72 24.08 12.99
C MET A 10 10.81 22.97 11.93
N ASP A 11 10.19 23.22 10.77
CA ASP A 11 10.41 22.54 9.50
C ASP A 11 11.80 22.87 8.95
N THR A 12 12.90 22.37 9.53
CA THR A 12 14.19 22.35 8.82
C THR A 12 14.29 21.04 8.05
N PRO A 13 14.17 21.05 6.71
CA PRO A 13 14.27 19.84 5.93
C PRO A 13 15.72 19.38 5.86
N LEU A 14 15.96 18.09 6.09
CA LEU A 14 17.18 17.42 5.62
C LEU A 14 17.13 17.43 4.09
N ALA A 15 17.82 18.41 3.50
CA ALA A 15 17.89 18.62 2.06
C ALA A 15 18.88 17.63 1.43
N ALA A 16 18.38 16.73 0.58
CA ALA A 16 19.21 16.10 -0.43
C ALA A 16 19.02 16.90 -1.74
N THR A 17 20.05 17.61 -2.18
CA THR A 17 20.02 18.36 -3.43
C THR A 17 20.19 17.39 -4.58
N ASP A 18 19.18 17.26 -5.44
CA ASP A 18 19.35 16.54 -6.72
C ASP A 18 20.18 17.41 -7.68
N THR A 19 20.78 16.82 -8.71
CA THR A 19 21.72 17.46 -9.67
C THR A 19 21.13 18.66 -10.44
N ILE A 20 19.84 18.95 -10.26
CA ILE A 20 19.08 20.04 -10.91
C ILE A 20 18.65 21.12 -9.87
N GLY A 21 19.26 21.20 -8.69
CA GLY A 21 19.00 22.27 -7.71
C GLY A 21 17.62 22.20 -7.03
N ASN A 22 16.91 21.08 -7.14
CA ASN A 22 15.62 20.88 -6.49
C ASN A 22 15.85 20.22 -5.12
N THR A 23 15.49 20.93 -4.04
CA THR A 23 15.65 20.43 -2.67
C THR A 23 14.64 19.30 -2.41
N ALA A 24 15.11 18.06 -2.26
CA ALA A 24 14.26 16.96 -1.85
C ALA A 24 14.04 17.04 -0.33
N VAL A 25 12.77 17.06 0.08
CA VAL A 25 12.36 17.26 1.47
C VAL A 25 11.31 16.23 1.88
N ILE A 26 11.32 15.86 3.16
CA ILE A 26 10.31 14.99 3.75
C ILE A 26 9.05 15.83 4.02
N ARG A 27 7.87 15.36 3.62
CA ARG A 27 6.58 16.01 3.90
C ARG A 27 5.64 15.04 4.62
N ILE A 28 5.58 15.17 5.94
CA ILE A 28 4.77 14.31 6.82
C ILE A 28 3.28 14.35 6.45
N ALA A 29 2.79 15.45 5.89
CA ALA A 29 1.38 15.58 5.50
C ALA A 29 0.91 14.51 4.51
N ALA A 30 1.76 14.09 3.56
CA ALA A 30 1.41 13.03 2.60
C ALA A 30 1.33 11.65 3.28
N ALA A 31 2.34 11.32 4.09
CA ALA A 31 2.35 10.10 4.91
C ALA A 31 1.14 10.05 5.84
N ARG A 32 0.81 11.14 6.53
CA ARG A 32 -0.34 11.21 7.44
C ARG A 32 -1.67 10.98 6.72
N ARG A 33 -1.86 11.54 5.52
CA ARG A 33 -3.07 11.29 4.70
C ARG A 33 -3.18 9.82 4.33
N MET A 34 -2.09 9.23 3.84
CA MET A 34 -2.05 7.81 3.47
C MET A 34 -2.29 6.90 4.69
N GLN A 35 -1.73 7.24 5.86
CA GLN A 35 -1.96 6.48 7.10
C GLN A 35 -3.44 6.47 7.49
N ARG A 36 -4.14 7.60 7.34
CA ARG A 36 -5.58 7.67 7.62
C ARG A 36 -6.38 6.78 6.67
N ILE A 37 -5.98 6.71 5.40
CA ILE A 37 -6.61 5.80 4.42
C ILE A 37 -6.34 4.35 4.82
N SER A 38 -5.10 4.02 5.19
CA SER A 38 -4.71 2.67 5.63
C SER A 38 -5.51 2.21 6.85
N VAL A 39 -5.51 3.00 7.93
CA VAL A 39 -6.29 2.70 9.15
C VAL A 39 -7.79 2.68 8.85
N GLY A 40 -8.29 3.64 8.08
CA GLY A 40 -9.70 3.70 7.68
C GLY A 40 -10.13 2.46 6.89
N SER A 41 -9.29 1.97 5.98
CA SER A 41 -9.53 0.72 5.23
C SER A 41 -9.66 -0.47 6.18
N LEU A 42 -8.79 -0.57 7.18
CA LEU A 42 -8.83 -1.67 8.14
C LEU A 42 -10.07 -1.61 9.04
N VAL A 43 -10.48 -0.40 9.45
CA VAL A 43 -11.73 -0.19 10.21
C VAL A 43 -12.94 -0.60 9.38
N VAL A 44 -13.04 -0.15 8.12
CA VAL A 44 -14.14 -0.52 7.23
C VAL A 44 -14.14 -2.02 6.95
N ALA A 45 -12.97 -2.62 6.72
CA ALA A 45 -12.84 -4.07 6.60
C ALA A 45 -13.38 -4.77 7.86
N GLY A 46 -13.00 -4.32 9.06
CA GLY A 46 -13.52 -4.85 10.33
C GLY A 46 -15.05 -4.74 10.44
N CYS A 47 -15.65 -3.63 10.00
CA CYS A 47 -17.10 -3.51 9.96
C CYS A 47 -17.75 -4.49 8.97
N LEU A 48 -17.15 -4.68 7.79
CA LEU A 48 -17.63 -5.65 6.80
C LEU A 48 -17.54 -7.09 7.30
N SER A 49 -16.56 -7.44 8.14
CA SER A 49 -16.48 -8.78 8.73
C SER A 49 -17.64 -9.07 9.69
N LEU A 50 -18.14 -8.07 10.41
CA LEU A 50 -19.35 -8.20 11.24
C LEU A 50 -20.59 -8.49 10.40
N LEU A 51 -20.71 -7.89 9.21
CA LEU A 51 -21.80 -8.20 8.29
C LEU A 51 -21.80 -9.67 7.88
N LEU A 52 -20.62 -10.30 7.76
CA LEU A 52 -20.53 -11.73 7.45
C LEU A 52 -21.06 -12.61 8.57
N VAL A 53 -20.87 -12.20 9.82
CA VAL A 53 -21.46 -12.89 10.98
C VAL A 53 -22.98 -12.80 10.91
N PHE A 54 -23.52 -11.61 10.65
CA PHE A 54 -24.98 -11.43 10.48
C PHE A 54 -25.54 -12.21 9.30
N GLY A 55 -24.78 -12.33 8.21
CA GLY A 55 -25.19 -13.12 7.04
C GLY A 55 -25.31 -14.63 7.29
N ARG A 56 -24.81 -15.12 8.43
CA ARG A 56 -24.98 -16.52 8.86
C ARG A 56 -26.17 -16.73 9.80
N ILE A 57 -26.85 -15.65 10.22
CA ILE A 57 -28.01 -15.73 11.11
C ILE A 57 -29.26 -16.00 10.25
N PRO A 58 -30.03 -17.07 10.54
CA PRO A 58 -31.30 -17.36 9.86
C PRO A 58 -32.26 -16.16 9.89
N GLY A 59 -33.01 -15.93 8.82
CA GLY A 59 -33.94 -14.80 8.69
C GLY A 59 -33.31 -13.45 8.28
N ILE A 60 -32.06 -13.15 8.65
CA ILE A 60 -31.39 -11.90 8.23
C ILE A 60 -31.08 -11.94 6.73
N ALA A 61 -30.49 -13.05 6.26
CA ALA A 61 -30.14 -13.19 4.84
C ALA A 61 -31.37 -13.18 3.92
N GLU A 62 -32.48 -13.74 4.39
CA GLU A 62 -33.77 -13.71 3.69
C GLU A 62 -34.33 -12.29 3.61
N ALA A 63 -34.24 -11.51 4.69
CA ALA A 63 -34.70 -10.12 4.72
C ALA A 63 -33.96 -9.19 3.73
N ILE A 64 -32.68 -9.47 3.43
CA ILE A 64 -31.90 -8.69 2.45
C ILE A 64 -32.35 -8.97 1.00
N GLY A 65 -32.86 -10.18 0.71
CA GLY A 65 -33.33 -10.54 -0.62
C GLY A 65 -32.22 -10.57 -1.69
N ASP A 66 -30.97 -10.78 -1.28
CA ASP A 66 -29.85 -11.03 -2.19
C ASP A 66 -28.89 -12.07 -1.59
N PRO A 67 -28.91 -13.32 -2.08
CA PRO A 67 -28.13 -14.42 -1.50
C PRO A 67 -26.62 -14.28 -1.68
N LEU A 68 -26.17 -13.39 -2.57
CA LEU A 68 -24.76 -13.17 -2.87
C LEU A 68 -24.19 -11.93 -2.17
N PHE A 69 -25.03 -11.09 -1.55
CA PHE A 69 -24.62 -9.83 -0.93
C PHE A 69 -23.50 -10.02 0.09
N PHE A 70 -23.67 -10.91 1.07
CA PHE A 70 -22.64 -11.15 2.09
C PHE A 70 -21.34 -11.71 1.51
N LYS A 71 -21.42 -12.54 0.45
CA LYS A 71 -20.22 -13.02 -0.25
C LYS A 71 -19.49 -11.89 -0.98
N ARG A 72 -20.21 -10.93 -1.55
CA ARG A 72 -19.59 -9.72 -2.11
C ARG A 72 -18.98 -8.81 -1.03
N CYS A 73 -19.63 -8.68 0.13
CA CYS A 73 -19.04 -8.01 1.29
C CYS A 73 -17.75 -8.71 1.75
N LEU A 74 -17.69 -10.04 1.68
CA LEU A 74 -16.48 -10.81 2.01
C LEU A 74 -15.34 -10.49 1.03
N VAL A 75 -15.62 -10.40 -0.27
CA VAL A 75 -14.62 -9.97 -1.27
C VAL A 75 -14.06 -8.60 -0.87
N VAL A 76 -14.92 -7.59 -0.73
CA VAL A 76 -14.48 -6.23 -0.37
C VAL A 76 -13.77 -6.20 0.98
N HIS A 77 -14.22 -6.96 1.98
CA HIS A 77 -13.53 -7.09 3.27
C HIS A 77 -12.07 -7.53 3.10
N VAL A 78 -11.85 -8.60 2.33
CA VAL A 78 -10.51 -9.16 2.11
C VAL A 78 -9.64 -8.18 1.33
N ASP A 79 -10.16 -7.55 0.26
CA ASP A 79 -9.41 -6.54 -0.48
C ASP A 79 -9.02 -5.33 0.40
N LEU A 80 -9.95 -4.83 1.22
CA LEU A 80 -9.66 -3.72 2.12
C LEU A 80 -8.64 -4.09 3.21
N ALA A 81 -8.70 -5.32 3.74
CA ALA A 81 -7.81 -5.80 4.79
C ALA A 81 -6.44 -6.24 4.29
N LEU A 82 -6.33 -6.90 3.14
CA LEU A 82 -5.10 -7.52 2.66
C LEU A 82 -4.43 -6.79 1.49
N VAL A 83 -5.22 -6.12 0.64
CA VAL A 83 -4.67 -5.42 -0.53
C VAL A 83 -4.50 -3.93 -0.21
N VAL A 84 -5.58 -3.26 0.17
CA VAL A 84 -5.59 -1.82 0.39
C VAL A 84 -4.80 -1.41 1.63
N TRP A 85 -5.08 -2.04 2.78
CA TRP A 85 -4.39 -1.70 4.02
C TRP A 85 -2.87 -1.85 3.89
N PHE A 86 -2.39 -2.99 3.41
CA PHE A 86 -0.95 -3.25 3.25
C PHE A 86 -0.28 -2.29 2.26
N ALA A 87 -0.84 -2.12 1.06
CA ALA A 87 -0.22 -1.26 0.05
C ALA A 87 -0.22 0.21 0.48
N THR A 88 -1.30 0.71 1.10
CA THR A 88 -1.34 2.08 1.64
C THR A 88 -0.46 2.26 2.88
N GLN A 89 -0.25 1.21 3.70
CA GLN A 89 0.71 1.23 4.80
C GLN A 89 2.14 1.31 4.27
N ALA A 90 2.50 0.50 3.27
CA ALA A 90 3.78 0.59 2.57
C ALA A 90 3.97 1.96 1.90
N GLY A 91 2.92 2.49 1.24
CA GLY A 91 2.91 3.82 0.65
C GLY A 91 3.11 4.94 1.69
N THR A 92 2.57 4.77 2.90
CA THR A 92 2.79 5.70 4.02
C THR A 92 4.26 5.77 4.40
N LEU A 93 4.89 4.61 4.59
CA LEU A 93 6.31 4.51 4.94
C LEU A 93 7.18 5.07 3.81
N PHE A 94 6.85 4.75 2.56
CA PHE A 94 7.54 5.25 1.38
C PHE A 94 7.42 6.78 1.23
N ALA A 95 6.32 7.38 1.68
CA ALA A 95 6.13 8.84 1.68
C ALA A 95 7.06 9.59 2.64
N LEU A 96 7.69 8.89 3.58
CA LEU A 96 8.70 9.45 4.49
C LEU A 96 10.08 9.55 3.84
N LEU A 97 10.27 8.99 2.64
CA LEU A 97 11.50 9.20 1.87
C LEU A 97 11.56 10.62 1.27
N PRO A 98 12.74 11.26 1.22
CA PRO A 98 12.91 12.61 0.67
C PRO A 98 12.41 12.72 -0.77
N ALA A 99 11.60 13.75 -1.05
CA ALA A 99 11.03 13.97 -2.38
C ALA A 99 11.02 15.43 -2.83
N THR A 100 11.13 15.62 -4.14
CA THR A 100 10.94 16.92 -4.80
C THR A 100 9.46 17.32 -4.81
N ARG A 101 9.18 18.61 -5.06
CA ARG A 101 7.79 19.10 -5.16
C ARG A 101 6.97 18.36 -6.23
N ARG A 102 7.59 17.98 -7.36
CA ARG A 102 6.93 17.23 -8.44
C ARG A 102 6.55 15.83 -7.97
N GLU A 103 7.46 15.13 -7.31
CA GLU A 103 7.22 13.78 -6.76
C GLU A 103 6.11 13.79 -5.72
N HIS A 104 6.05 14.81 -4.85
CA HIS A 104 4.92 14.98 -3.92
C HIS A 104 3.58 15.16 -4.64
N ARG A 105 3.53 15.88 -5.77
CA ARG A 105 2.31 16.02 -6.57
C ARG A 105 1.88 14.69 -7.19
N ILE A 106 2.82 13.95 -7.78
CA ILE A 106 2.57 12.63 -8.37
C ILE A 106 2.04 11.67 -7.30
N PHE A 107 2.69 11.62 -6.13
CA PHE A 107 2.23 10.80 -5.01
C PHE A 107 0.80 11.15 -4.57
N ASN A 108 0.47 12.44 -4.46
CA ASN A 108 -0.89 12.86 -4.07
C ASN A 108 -1.93 12.52 -5.15
N ALA A 109 -1.59 12.69 -6.43
CA ALA A 109 -2.47 12.30 -7.54
C ALA A 109 -2.72 10.79 -7.54
N GLY A 110 -1.65 9.99 -7.39
CA GLY A 110 -1.76 8.54 -7.23
C GLY A 110 -2.61 8.12 -6.04
N THR A 111 -2.47 8.82 -4.90
CA THR A 111 -3.31 8.60 -3.72
C THR A 111 -4.79 8.86 -4.02
N ALA A 112 -5.11 9.96 -4.73
CA ALA A 112 -6.49 10.28 -5.09
C ALA A 112 -7.11 9.26 -6.06
N ILE A 113 -6.33 8.80 -7.05
CA ILE A 113 -6.74 7.73 -7.96
C ILE A 113 -6.98 6.42 -7.19
N ALA A 114 -6.09 6.10 -6.24
CA ALA A 114 -6.25 4.91 -5.41
C ALA A 114 -7.52 4.96 -4.54
N VAL A 115 -7.82 6.12 -3.96
CA VAL A 115 -9.08 6.33 -3.20
C VAL A 115 -10.31 6.17 -4.09
N ALA A 116 -10.28 6.70 -5.32
CA ALA A 116 -11.37 6.45 -6.27
C ALA A 116 -11.54 4.94 -6.52
N GLY A 117 -10.44 4.20 -6.70
CA GLY A 117 -10.46 2.75 -6.83
C GLY A 117 -11.11 2.03 -5.65
N ILE A 118 -10.73 2.41 -4.42
CA ILE A 118 -11.32 1.88 -3.17
C ILE A 118 -12.84 2.09 -3.15
N LEU A 119 -13.30 3.30 -3.48
CA LEU A 119 -14.73 3.62 -3.49
C LEU A 119 -15.51 2.81 -4.53
N LEU A 120 -14.94 2.56 -5.71
CA LEU A 120 -15.58 1.72 -6.73
C LEU A 120 -15.63 0.24 -6.31
N MET A 121 -14.56 -0.29 -5.70
CA MET A 121 -14.56 -1.65 -5.13
C MET A 121 -15.65 -1.81 -4.07
N MET A 122 -15.77 -0.83 -3.15
CA MET A 122 -16.82 -0.82 -2.13
C MET A 122 -18.22 -0.73 -2.75
N GLY A 123 -18.42 0.15 -3.73
CA GLY A 123 -19.69 0.31 -4.43
C GLY A 123 -20.14 -0.97 -5.16
N ALA A 124 -19.20 -1.75 -5.69
CA ALA A 124 -19.51 -3.00 -6.38
C ALA A 124 -20.09 -4.09 -5.45
N ALA A 125 -19.97 -3.98 -4.12
CA ALA A 125 -20.66 -4.88 -3.20
C ALA A 125 -22.20 -4.82 -3.35
N LEU A 126 -22.71 -3.66 -3.78
CA LEU A 126 -24.14 -3.40 -3.99
C LEU A 126 -24.63 -3.87 -5.38
N ALA A 127 -23.74 -4.37 -6.24
CA ALA A 127 -24.11 -4.87 -7.56
C ALA A 127 -24.88 -6.20 -7.44
N ARG A 128 -26.21 -6.13 -7.40
CA ARG A 128 -27.10 -7.30 -7.25
C ARG A 128 -26.85 -8.30 -8.38
N GLY A 129 -26.81 -9.58 -8.02
CA GLY A 129 -26.53 -10.67 -8.96
C GLY A 129 -25.08 -10.78 -9.44
N ALA A 130 -24.20 -9.82 -9.16
CA ALA A 130 -22.79 -9.93 -9.51
C ALA A 130 -22.13 -11.09 -8.75
N ALA A 131 -21.37 -11.92 -9.46
CA ALA A 131 -20.77 -13.13 -8.93
C ALA A 131 -19.51 -12.80 -8.10
N PRO A 132 -19.47 -13.13 -6.79
CA PRO A 132 -18.26 -13.05 -6.00
C PRO A 132 -17.38 -14.27 -6.27
N VAL A 133 -16.10 -14.02 -6.58
CA VAL A 133 -15.08 -15.02 -6.89
C VAL A 133 -13.98 -14.93 -5.84
N LEU A 134 -13.84 -15.99 -5.06
CA LEU A 134 -12.85 -16.08 -3.98
C LEU A 134 -11.54 -16.67 -4.52
N SER A 135 -10.88 -15.95 -5.43
CA SER A 135 -9.52 -16.26 -5.90
C SER A 135 -8.48 -16.00 -4.81
N ASN A 136 -7.33 -16.67 -4.92
CA ASN A 136 -6.21 -16.44 -4.01
C ASN A 136 -5.66 -15.02 -4.16
N TYR A 137 -5.23 -14.45 -3.03
CA TYR A 137 -4.63 -13.12 -2.85
C TYR A 137 -5.55 -11.92 -3.13
N VAL A 138 -6.18 -11.86 -4.30
CA VAL A 138 -7.09 -10.78 -4.71
C VAL A 138 -8.41 -11.40 -5.15
N PRO A 139 -9.42 -11.48 -4.26
CA PRO A 139 -10.75 -11.93 -4.64
C PRO A 139 -11.44 -10.85 -5.50
N VAL A 140 -12.46 -11.25 -6.26
CA VAL A 140 -13.07 -10.38 -7.28
C VAL A 140 -14.58 -10.46 -7.24
N ILE A 141 -15.25 -9.32 -7.32
CA ILE A 141 -16.64 -9.28 -7.77
C ILE A 141 -16.59 -9.20 -9.29
N ALA A 142 -17.08 -10.23 -9.99
CA ALA A 142 -17.06 -10.31 -11.45
C ALA A 142 -18.03 -9.30 -12.08
N HIS A 143 -17.62 -8.03 -12.04
CA HIS A 143 -18.40 -6.88 -12.46
C HIS A 143 -17.44 -5.74 -12.86
N PRO A 144 -17.69 -5.01 -13.96
CA PRO A 144 -16.78 -3.96 -14.45
C PRO A 144 -16.45 -2.90 -13.41
N LEU A 145 -17.42 -2.49 -12.59
CA LEU A 145 -17.22 -1.51 -11.51
C LEU A 145 -16.10 -1.93 -10.54
N PHE A 146 -16.08 -3.20 -10.16
CA PHE A 146 -15.06 -3.72 -9.24
C PHE A 146 -13.70 -3.77 -9.92
N LEU A 147 -13.63 -4.29 -11.16
CA LEU A 147 -12.39 -4.40 -11.92
C LEU A 147 -11.75 -3.04 -12.21
N VAL A 148 -12.57 -2.04 -12.56
CA VAL A 148 -12.09 -0.64 -12.67
C VAL A 148 -11.60 -0.14 -11.32
N GLY A 149 -12.30 -0.46 -10.23
CA GLY A 149 -11.86 -0.15 -8.87
C GLY A 149 -10.48 -0.71 -8.53
N VAL A 150 -10.27 -2.00 -8.81
CA VAL A 150 -8.98 -2.69 -8.64
C VAL A 150 -7.90 -2.04 -9.51
N ALA A 151 -8.17 -1.78 -10.78
CA ALA A 151 -7.23 -1.16 -11.71
C ALA A 151 -6.83 0.26 -11.28
N LEU A 152 -7.79 1.08 -10.86
CA LEU A 152 -7.52 2.43 -10.33
C LEU A 152 -6.74 2.36 -9.01
N PHE A 153 -7.08 1.43 -8.12
CA PHE A 153 -6.34 1.23 -6.87
C PHE A 153 -4.87 0.91 -7.17
N PHE A 154 -4.63 -0.14 -7.95
CA PHE A 154 -3.30 -0.60 -8.25
C PHE A 154 -2.49 0.43 -9.07
N GLY A 155 -3.11 1.07 -10.06
CA GLY A 155 -2.47 2.12 -10.86
C GLY A 155 -2.16 3.39 -10.05
N GLY A 156 -3.06 3.81 -9.16
CA GLY A 156 -2.84 4.94 -8.27
C GLY A 156 -1.67 4.70 -7.30
N MET A 157 -1.63 3.51 -6.70
CA MET A 157 -0.52 3.09 -5.85
C MET A 157 0.80 2.93 -6.63
N LEU A 158 0.76 2.47 -7.88
CA LEU A 158 1.94 2.42 -8.74
C LEU A 158 2.55 3.83 -8.94
N GLY A 159 1.72 4.85 -9.18
CA GLY A 159 2.18 6.25 -9.23
C GLY A 159 2.77 6.76 -7.91
N CYS A 160 2.34 6.22 -6.77
CA CYS A 160 2.93 6.54 -5.47
C CYS A 160 4.35 5.98 -5.31
N PHE A 161 4.63 4.80 -5.88
CA PHE A 161 5.92 4.12 -5.74
C PHE A 161 6.92 4.47 -6.85
N VAL A 162 6.48 4.59 -8.11
CA VAL A 162 7.33 4.82 -9.28
C VAL A 162 7.59 6.30 -9.47
N ASN A 163 8.49 6.84 -8.65
CA ASN A 163 8.99 8.21 -8.77
C ASN A 163 10.43 8.29 -8.25
N GLY A 164 11.04 9.49 -8.27
CA GLY A 164 12.45 9.67 -7.91
C GLY A 164 12.83 9.20 -6.50
N ARG A 165 11.88 9.06 -5.55
CA ARG A 165 12.15 8.47 -4.21
C ARG A 165 12.72 7.06 -4.30
N LEU A 166 12.26 6.27 -5.29
CA LEU A 166 12.67 4.88 -5.47
C LEU A 166 14.18 4.79 -5.72
N PHE A 167 14.70 5.69 -6.54
CA PHE A 167 16.09 5.65 -7.00
C PHE A 167 17.03 6.56 -6.21
N ARG A 168 16.51 7.59 -5.52
CA ARG A 168 17.33 8.56 -4.78
C ARG A 168 18.11 7.92 -3.62
N PRO A 169 19.45 8.00 -3.59
CA PRO A 169 20.23 7.49 -2.47
C PRO A 169 19.82 8.16 -1.15
N ILE A 170 19.83 7.41 -0.05
CA ILE A 170 19.59 7.94 1.29
C ILE A 170 20.94 7.99 1.99
N ALA A 171 21.36 9.21 2.35
CA ALA A 171 22.61 9.41 3.07
C ALA A 171 22.47 8.99 4.54
N PRO A 172 23.51 8.43 5.18
CA PRO A 172 23.54 8.26 6.63
C PRO A 172 23.39 9.61 7.33
N ALA A 173 22.58 9.66 8.39
CA ALA A 173 22.39 10.85 9.20
C ALA A 173 23.30 10.82 10.43
N SER A 174 23.72 12.01 10.90
CA SER A 174 24.44 12.13 12.17
C SER A 174 23.50 11.88 13.37
N ALA A 175 24.04 11.62 14.56
CA ALA A 175 23.25 11.48 15.78
C ALA A 175 22.39 12.74 16.07
N ALA A 176 22.90 13.92 15.73
CA ALA A 176 22.18 15.18 15.87
C ALA A 176 21.00 15.30 14.87
N ASP A 177 21.15 14.77 13.67
CA ASP A 177 20.08 14.76 12.66
C ASP A 177 18.94 13.80 13.05
N ILE A 178 19.29 12.64 13.61
CA ILE A 178 18.32 11.67 14.15
C ILE A 178 17.54 12.28 15.31
N ALA A 179 18.21 12.97 16.24
CA ALA A 179 17.56 13.63 17.37
C ALA A 179 16.59 14.73 16.94
N ARG A 180 16.89 15.46 15.84
CA ARG A 180 16.02 16.51 15.29
C ARG A 180 14.86 15.97 14.46
N ASN A 181 14.95 14.75 13.95
CA ASN A 181 13.93 14.16 13.09
C ASN A 181 13.61 12.71 13.48
N PRO A 182 12.65 12.49 14.41
CA PRO A 182 12.31 11.15 14.88
C PRO A 182 11.68 10.25 13.80
N LEU A 183 11.23 10.83 12.69
CA LEU A 183 10.68 10.10 11.53
C LEU A 183 11.70 9.96 10.40
N TRP A 184 12.98 10.22 10.65
CA TRP A 184 14.02 9.95 9.69
C TRP A 184 14.15 8.45 9.43
N VAL A 185 14.21 8.09 8.15
CA VAL A 185 14.31 6.71 7.67
C VAL A 185 15.78 6.38 7.39
N PRO A 186 16.42 5.46 8.13
CA PRO A 186 17.79 5.05 7.88
C PRO A 186 17.99 4.40 6.49
N PRO A 187 19.20 4.47 5.89
CA PRO A 187 19.46 3.88 4.57
C PRO A 187 19.14 2.38 4.49
N GLU A 188 19.42 1.61 5.55
CA GLU A 188 19.09 0.18 5.64
C GLU A 188 17.58 -0.09 5.75
N VAL A 189 16.81 0.84 6.32
CA VAL A 189 15.34 0.76 6.31
C VAL A 189 14.80 1.15 4.93
N ALA A 190 15.36 2.20 4.34
CA ALA A 190 14.99 2.67 3.03
C ALA A 190 15.21 1.61 1.94
N ALA A 191 16.24 0.76 2.06
CA ALA A 191 16.45 -0.38 1.18
C ALA A 191 15.20 -1.30 1.18
N GLY A 192 14.69 -1.69 2.35
CA GLY A 192 13.49 -2.51 2.45
C GLY A 192 12.23 -1.85 1.91
N LEU A 193 12.03 -0.56 2.19
CA LEU A 193 10.88 0.20 1.66
C LEU A 193 10.93 0.31 0.12
N LYS A 194 12.12 0.47 -0.46
CA LYS A 194 12.32 0.51 -1.90
C LYS A 194 12.17 -0.87 -2.54
N THR A 195 12.62 -1.93 -1.86
CA THR A 195 12.37 -3.30 -2.31
C THR A 195 10.89 -3.64 -2.27
N SER A 196 10.15 -3.19 -1.25
CA SER A 196 8.68 -3.32 -1.21
C SER A 196 8.03 -2.62 -2.42
N ALA A 197 8.44 -1.39 -2.73
CA ALA A 197 7.98 -0.65 -3.91
C ALA A 197 8.37 -1.34 -5.24
N LEU A 198 9.54 -1.95 -5.33
CA LEU A 198 10.00 -2.68 -6.51
C LEU A 198 9.24 -4.01 -6.68
N ALA A 199 9.03 -4.76 -5.60
CA ALA A 199 8.19 -5.96 -5.59
C ALA A 199 6.77 -5.62 -6.03
N TYR A 200 6.21 -4.49 -5.58
CA TYR A 200 4.92 -4.00 -6.06
C TYR A 200 4.91 -3.75 -7.57
N LEU A 201 5.97 -3.13 -8.13
CA LEU A 201 6.10 -2.97 -9.58
C LEU A 201 6.16 -4.32 -10.32
N VAL A 202 6.93 -5.29 -9.81
CA VAL A 202 6.99 -6.65 -10.38
C VAL A 202 5.61 -7.31 -10.32
N ALA A 203 4.87 -7.17 -9.22
CA ALA A 203 3.51 -7.67 -9.11
C ALA A 203 2.57 -7.05 -10.16
N MET A 204 2.70 -5.75 -10.45
CA MET A 204 1.89 -5.11 -11.50
C MET A 204 2.19 -5.67 -12.88
N VAL A 205 3.48 -5.88 -13.19
CA VAL A 205 3.90 -6.52 -14.45
C VAL A 205 3.36 -7.94 -14.53
N SER A 206 3.42 -8.71 -13.44
CA SER A 206 2.87 -10.06 -13.35
C SER A 206 1.36 -10.08 -13.55
N PHE A 207 0.59 -9.17 -12.95
CA PHE A 207 -0.86 -9.09 -13.19
C PHE A 207 -1.18 -8.77 -14.64
N VAL A 208 -0.48 -7.81 -15.27
CA VAL A 208 -0.69 -7.48 -16.68
C VAL A 208 -0.32 -8.66 -17.58
N ALA A 209 0.80 -9.31 -17.34
CA ALA A 209 1.23 -10.49 -18.09
C ALA A 209 0.21 -11.63 -17.96
N SER A 210 -0.22 -11.95 -16.74
CA SER A 210 -1.24 -12.97 -16.50
C SER A 210 -2.58 -12.61 -17.13
N TRP A 211 -3.01 -11.35 -17.06
CA TRP A 211 -4.25 -10.88 -17.70
C TRP A 211 -4.23 -11.09 -19.22
N LEU A 212 -3.11 -10.78 -19.87
CA LEU A 212 -2.95 -10.93 -21.31
C LEU A 212 -2.80 -12.41 -21.74
N ALA A 213 -2.20 -13.24 -20.90
CA ALA A 213 -1.95 -14.65 -21.21
C ALA A 213 -3.11 -15.58 -20.87
N THR A 214 -3.99 -15.19 -19.94
CA THR A 214 -5.07 -16.07 -19.45
C THR A 214 -6.23 -16.11 -20.46
N PRO A 215 -6.62 -17.30 -20.97
CA PRO A 215 -7.70 -17.40 -21.95
C PRO A 215 -9.08 -17.00 -21.38
N ALA A 216 -9.79 -16.13 -22.10
CA ALA A 216 -11.08 -15.58 -21.66
C ALA A 216 -12.27 -16.57 -21.72
N PHE A 217 -12.09 -17.75 -22.32
CA PHE A 217 -13.14 -18.79 -22.36
C PHE A 217 -13.23 -19.61 -21.05
N LEU A 218 -12.27 -19.43 -20.14
CA LEU A 218 -12.30 -20.06 -18.83
C LEU A 218 -13.47 -19.53 -18.00
N ASP A 219 -14.02 -20.37 -17.13
CA ASP A 219 -14.99 -19.90 -16.14
C ASP A 219 -14.35 -18.87 -15.19
N ASN A 220 -15.18 -18.01 -14.59
CA ASN A 220 -14.73 -16.92 -13.74
C ASN A 220 -13.77 -17.36 -12.62
N ARG A 221 -14.00 -18.54 -12.01
CA ARG A 221 -13.15 -18.99 -10.89
C ARG A 221 -11.74 -19.28 -11.39
N ASN A 222 -11.62 -20.09 -12.44
CA ASN A 222 -10.33 -20.44 -13.01
C ASN A 222 -9.65 -19.24 -13.67
N TYR A 223 -10.41 -18.39 -14.36
CA TYR A 223 -9.90 -17.16 -14.97
C TYR A 223 -9.25 -16.23 -13.94
N TYR A 224 -9.99 -15.82 -12.89
CA TYR A 224 -9.46 -14.88 -11.91
C TYR A 224 -8.40 -15.49 -11.01
N GLU A 225 -8.44 -16.80 -10.75
CA GLU A 225 -7.36 -17.49 -10.06
C GLU A 225 -6.03 -17.34 -10.81
N LEU A 226 -6.00 -17.66 -12.12
CA LEU A 226 -4.79 -17.55 -12.93
C LEU A 226 -4.31 -16.10 -13.11
N VAL A 227 -5.25 -15.17 -13.27
CA VAL A 227 -4.95 -13.74 -13.41
C VAL A 227 -4.28 -13.18 -12.14
N PHE A 228 -4.81 -13.50 -10.95
CA PHE A 228 -4.38 -12.85 -9.71
C PHE A 228 -3.33 -13.64 -8.91
N TRP A 229 -3.14 -14.94 -9.17
CA TRP A 229 -2.22 -15.75 -8.36
C TRP A 229 -0.77 -15.24 -8.39
N GLY A 230 -0.22 -15.02 -9.60
CA GLY A 230 1.19 -14.64 -9.76
C GLY A 230 1.52 -13.27 -9.17
N GLY A 231 0.78 -12.23 -9.59
CA GLY A 231 0.97 -10.89 -9.02
C GLY A 231 0.63 -10.84 -7.53
N GLY A 232 -0.39 -11.58 -7.08
CA GLY A 232 -0.79 -11.66 -5.69
C GLY A 232 0.28 -12.30 -4.79
N HIS A 233 0.98 -13.32 -5.29
CA HIS A 233 2.12 -13.92 -4.62
C HIS A 233 3.26 -12.91 -4.45
N VAL A 234 3.61 -12.18 -5.52
CA VAL A 234 4.66 -11.13 -5.47
C VAL A 234 4.25 -9.97 -4.53
N LEU A 235 2.96 -9.63 -4.42
CA LEU A 235 2.50 -8.66 -3.42
C LEU A 235 2.81 -9.10 -1.98
N GLN A 236 2.81 -10.41 -1.68
CA GLN A 236 3.22 -10.88 -0.35
C GLN A 236 4.70 -10.63 -0.08
N VAL A 237 5.55 -10.75 -1.10
CA VAL A 237 6.97 -10.35 -1.00
C VAL A 237 7.08 -8.86 -0.70
N ALA A 238 6.27 -8.02 -1.36
CA ALA A 238 6.22 -6.58 -1.08
C ALA A 238 5.80 -6.28 0.37
N ASN A 239 4.81 -7.02 0.89
CA ASN A 239 4.33 -6.89 2.27
C ASN A 239 5.40 -7.29 3.29
N VAL A 240 6.07 -8.42 3.06
CA VAL A 240 7.17 -8.90 3.93
C VAL A 240 8.34 -7.92 3.91
N ALA A 241 8.71 -7.39 2.74
CA ALA A 241 9.76 -6.39 2.63
C ALA A 241 9.45 -5.13 3.45
N ALA A 242 8.21 -4.63 3.38
CA ALA A 242 7.76 -3.48 4.17
C ALA A 242 7.76 -3.79 5.68
N MET A 243 7.28 -4.97 6.09
CA MET A 243 7.27 -5.40 7.49
C MET A 243 8.69 -5.50 8.07
N LEU A 244 9.60 -6.16 7.35
CA LEU A 244 11.00 -6.27 7.76
C LEU A 244 11.68 -4.90 7.84
N ALA A 245 11.37 -3.99 6.91
CA ALA A 245 11.85 -2.61 6.99
C ALA A 245 11.38 -1.91 8.27
N VAL A 246 10.11 -2.08 8.65
CA VAL A 246 9.57 -1.54 9.91
C VAL A 246 10.28 -2.16 11.12
N TRP A 247 10.53 -3.47 11.13
CA TRP A 247 11.26 -4.12 12.22
C TRP A 247 12.70 -3.61 12.35
N LEU A 248 13.40 -3.47 11.21
CA LEU A 248 14.73 -2.84 11.19
C LEU A 248 14.68 -1.42 11.74
N TRP A 249 13.63 -0.67 11.39
CA TRP A 249 13.46 0.69 11.87
C TRP A 249 13.25 0.73 13.39
N LEU A 250 12.34 -0.08 13.92
CA LEU A 250 12.09 -0.17 15.36
C LEU A 250 13.34 -0.60 16.13
N LEU A 251 14.09 -1.59 15.62
CA LEU A 251 15.36 -2.04 16.20
C LEU A 251 16.39 -0.90 16.20
N ALA A 252 16.53 -0.17 15.09
CA ALA A 252 17.44 0.97 15.00
C ALA A 252 17.04 2.08 16.00
N SER A 253 15.73 2.34 16.17
CA SER A 253 15.21 3.31 17.13
C SER A 253 15.49 2.94 18.58
N VAL A 254 15.33 1.66 18.95
CA VAL A 254 15.62 1.17 20.30
C VAL A 254 17.12 1.17 20.58
N LEU A 255 17.93 0.69 19.64
CA LEU A 255 19.38 0.59 19.78
C LEU A 255 20.10 1.94 19.61
N LYS A 256 19.41 2.96 19.08
CA LYS A 256 19.95 4.29 18.75
C LYS A 256 21.18 4.23 17.83
N ARG A 257 21.26 3.20 16.98
CA ARG A 257 22.33 2.98 16.00
C ARG A 257 21.82 2.14 14.83
N PRO A 258 22.49 2.20 13.65
CA PRO A 258 22.16 1.30 12.54
C PRO A 258 22.25 -0.18 12.96
N VAL A 259 21.29 -0.97 12.50
CA VAL A 259 21.24 -2.42 12.81
C VAL A 259 22.21 -3.20 11.93
N MET A 260 22.40 -2.76 10.69
CA MET A 260 23.28 -3.40 9.72
C MET A 260 23.80 -2.37 8.71
N ARG A 261 24.82 -2.77 7.93
CA ARG A 261 25.33 -1.93 6.84
C ARG A 261 24.29 -1.81 5.72
N PRO A 262 24.16 -0.65 5.05
CA PRO A 262 23.22 -0.48 3.94
C PRO A 262 23.42 -1.48 2.80
N SER A 263 24.67 -1.85 2.50
CA SER A 263 24.98 -2.85 1.46
C SER A 263 24.47 -4.24 1.82
N THR A 264 24.62 -4.66 3.09
CA THR A 264 24.07 -5.92 3.60
C THR A 264 22.55 -5.92 3.51
N SER A 265 21.91 -4.81 3.86
CA SER A 265 20.46 -4.66 3.74
C SER A 265 20.00 -4.81 2.29
N TRP A 266 20.64 -4.12 1.34
CA TRP A 266 20.36 -4.27 -0.09
C TRP A 266 20.54 -5.70 -0.60
N LEU A 267 21.59 -6.40 -0.15
CA LEU A 267 21.80 -7.81 -0.49
C LEU A 267 20.65 -8.69 0.01
N LEU A 268 20.29 -8.58 1.28
CA LEU A 268 19.23 -9.41 1.88
C LEU A 268 17.85 -9.13 1.27
N PHE A 269 17.51 -7.86 1.07
CA PHE A 269 16.27 -7.48 0.40
C PHE A 269 16.29 -7.83 -1.10
N GLY A 270 17.45 -7.80 -1.75
CA GLY A 270 17.63 -8.27 -3.11
C GLY A 270 17.39 -9.78 -3.24
N LEU A 271 17.93 -10.57 -2.29
CA LEU A 271 17.67 -12.01 -2.20
C LEU A 271 16.19 -12.32 -1.93
N LEU A 272 15.51 -11.50 -1.13
CA LEU A 272 14.06 -11.65 -0.90
C LEU A 272 13.22 -11.42 -2.17
N LEU A 273 13.67 -10.53 -3.04
CA LEU A 273 12.97 -10.23 -4.30
C LEU A 273 13.32 -11.22 -5.43
N ALA A 274 14.45 -11.91 -5.32
CA ALA A 274 14.83 -12.93 -6.29
C ALA A 274 13.78 -14.07 -6.33
N PRO A 275 13.49 -14.62 -7.51
CA PRO A 275 12.52 -15.70 -7.68
C PRO A 275 12.95 -17.02 -7.02
#